data_AF-A0A1L9R7P5-F1
#
_entry.id   AF-A0A1L9R7P5-F1
#
_cell.length_a   1.000
_cell.length_b   1.000
_cell.length_c   1.000
_cell.angle_alpha   90.00
_cell.angle_beta   90.00
_cell.angle_gamma   90.00
#
_symmetry.space_group_name_H-M   'P 1'
#
loop_
_entity.id
_entity.type
_entity.pdbx_description
1 polymer ?
#
loop_
_entity_poly.entity_id
_entity_poly.type
_entity_poly.pdbx_seq_one_letter_code
_entity_poly.pdbx_strand_id
1 'polypeptide(L)'
;MNPVNGFILRLPDEFLVVILETASEHDPQRPDDRIRYSYDSCKSLAFVCHRFNRIVAPFLYHTINFNVSAPLRTTTKTKQPDLHGGFTVVFKDESHTKATWELLRHASNYMTELRRLDLHRNNLGVHLSDLMEVDILSLEELNISGMSSSSYNRIPIPASYPENVVIPINKRRTASFRKLHLSHFQAIPTATSEIINWSKHLTHFKLSFFMSVYPLYLQDLNSCLHHHHQYTLRSIDIGYLSDERRPRFYAVDSPNLEELTLSRWLMPEKGLQFTSADADALLGPKLRTFHLTLRYSIGILRDGTMSGSRRSSG
;
A
#
# COMPACT_ATOMS: atom_id res chain seq x y z
N MET A 1 42.35 31.92 15.18
CA MET A 1 40.93 31.95 14.75
C MET A 1 40.12 31.27 15.82
N ASN A 2 39.27 32.01 16.54
CA ASN A 2 38.31 31.40 17.46
C ASN A 2 37.33 30.59 16.61
N PRO A 3 37.15 29.28 16.84
CA PRO A 3 36.08 28.55 16.19
C PRO A 3 34.79 29.25 16.59
N VAL A 4 34.08 29.82 15.61
CA VAL A 4 32.73 30.32 15.81
C VAL A 4 31.94 29.14 16.31
N ASN A 5 31.74 29.08 17.63
CA ASN A 5 31.03 28.02 18.31
C ASN A 5 29.72 27.80 17.57
N GLY A 6 29.55 26.62 16.96
CA GLY A 6 28.41 26.31 16.11
C GLY A 6 27.11 26.55 16.86
N PHE A 7 26.48 27.71 16.61
CA PHE A 7 25.28 28.17 17.30
C PHE A 7 24.16 27.12 17.24
N ILE A 8 24.08 26.42 16.12
CA ILE A 8 23.11 25.35 15.87
C ILE A 8 23.23 24.21 16.89
N LEU A 9 24.45 23.85 17.33
CA LEU A 9 24.66 22.76 18.29
C LEU A 9 24.28 23.12 19.73
N ARG A 10 23.95 24.38 20.00
CA ARG A 10 23.47 24.86 21.31
C ARG A 10 21.94 24.94 21.40
N LEU A 11 21.24 24.82 20.27
CA LEU A 11 19.78 24.79 20.26
C LEU A 11 19.28 23.58 21.05
N PRO A 12 18.12 23.66 21.73
CA PRO A 12 17.43 22.50 22.29
C PRO A 12 17.08 21.43 21.22
N ASP A 13 16.90 20.18 21.66
CA ASP A 13 16.64 19.05 20.74
C ASP A 13 15.34 19.27 19.94
N GLU A 14 14.33 19.90 20.53
CA GLU A 14 13.03 20.16 19.91
C GLU A 14 13.15 21.05 18.66
N PHE A 15 13.96 22.11 18.75
CA PHE A 15 14.22 22.98 17.61
C PHE A 15 15.12 22.31 16.57
N LEU A 16 16.09 21.51 17.01
CA LEU A 16 16.93 20.74 16.09
C LEU A 16 16.13 19.70 15.32
N VAL A 17 15.17 19.01 15.97
CA VAL A 17 14.28 18.07 15.29
C VAL A 17 13.55 18.76 14.16
N VAL A 18 12.93 19.92 14.40
CA VAL A 18 12.20 20.67 13.36
C VAL A 18 13.14 21.11 12.23
N ILE A 19 14.31 21.68 12.56
CA ILE A 19 15.28 22.13 11.54
C ILE A 19 15.76 20.95 10.70
N LEU A 20 16.12 19.84 11.34
CA LEU A 20 16.65 18.66 10.66
C LEU A 20 15.56 17.93 9.89
N GLU A 21 14.32 17.91 10.38
CA GLU A 21 13.17 17.37 9.67
C GLU A 21 12.94 18.16 8.37
N THR A 22 12.84 19.50 8.45
CA THR A 22 12.70 20.37 7.28
C THR A 22 13.87 20.26 6.32
N ALA A 23 15.11 20.17 6.82
CA ALA A 23 16.30 19.98 5.97
C ALA A 23 16.36 18.58 5.32
N SER A 24 15.65 17.62 5.91
CA SER A 24 15.57 16.24 5.43
C SER A 24 14.37 16.01 4.51
N GLU A 25 13.35 16.87 4.53
CA GLU A 25 12.17 16.73 3.68
C GLU A 25 12.54 16.69 2.18
N HIS A 26 11.83 15.85 1.43
CA HIS A 26 12.10 15.63 0.01
C HIS A 26 11.80 16.88 -0.82
N ASP A 27 12.58 17.10 -1.89
CA ASP A 27 12.40 18.22 -2.81
C ASP A 27 10.96 18.21 -3.39
N PRO A 28 10.15 19.25 -3.16
CA PRO A 28 8.76 19.31 -3.64
C PRO A 28 8.62 19.23 -5.16
N GLN A 29 9.71 19.39 -5.93
CA GLN A 29 9.69 19.19 -7.38
C GLN A 29 9.80 17.73 -7.83
N ARG A 30 10.06 16.78 -6.92
CA ARG A 30 10.03 15.33 -7.23
C ARG A 30 8.72 14.71 -6.74
N PRO A 31 7.82 14.29 -7.64
CA PRO A 31 6.45 13.91 -7.30
C PRO A 31 6.30 12.49 -6.72
N ASP A 32 7.35 11.90 -6.15
CA ASP A 32 7.20 10.59 -5.51
C ASP A 32 6.69 10.78 -4.07
N ASP A 33 5.36 10.87 -3.94
CA ASP A 33 4.62 11.01 -2.68
C ASP A 33 4.91 9.90 -1.64
N ARG A 34 5.69 8.89 -2.01
CA ARG A 34 6.03 7.76 -1.14
C ARG A 34 7.09 8.08 -0.10
N ILE A 35 7.80 9.21 -0.24
CA ILE A 35 9.04 9.47 0.51
C ILE A 35 8.92 10.78 1.25
N ARG A 36 8.88 10.73 2.58
CA ARG A 36 8.85 11.95 3.40
C ARG A 36 10.22 12.62 3.50
N TYR A 37 11.28 11.83 3.71
CA TYR A 37 12.63 12.36 3.88
C TYR A 37 13.62 11.82 2.82
N SER A 38 14.50 12.71 2.34
CA SER A 38 15.63 12.40 1.47
C SER A 38 16.69 11.60 2.22
N TYR A 39 16.98 10.38 1.75
CA TYR A 39 18.02 9.52 2.32
C TYR A 39 19.39 10.21 2.31
N ASP A 40 19.77 10.85 1.19
CA ASP A 40 21.06 11.53 1.06
C ASP A 40 21.19 12.72 2.03
N SER A 41 20.10 13.47 2.22
CA SER A 41 20.06 14.57 3.20
C SER A 41 20.20 14.02 4.61
N CYS A 42 19.37 13.05 4.99
CA CYS A 42 19.41 12.42 6.30
C CYS A 42 20.77 11.78 6.61
N LYS A 43 21.36 11.07 5.64
CA LYS A 43 22.67 10.45 5.75
C LYS A 43 23.75 11.50 5.98
N SER A 44 23.73 12.58 5.19
CA SER A 44 24.69 13.68 5.32
C SER A 44 24.58 14.34 6.69
N LEU A 45 23.36 14.60 7.17
CA LEU A 45 23.09 15.17 8.49
C LEU A 45 23.53 14.24 9.62
N ALA A 46 23.30 12.93 9.49
CA ALA A 46 23.74 11.94 10.46
C ALA A 46 25.27 11.91 10.63
N PHE A 47 26.04 12.20 9.58
CA PHE A 47 27.49 12.27 9.65
C PHE A 47 28.05 13.57 10.25
N VAL A 48 27.22 14.61 10.46
CA VAL A 48 27.69 15.89 11.01
C VAL A 48 28.20 15.74 12.44
N CYS A 49 27.39 15.14 13.33
CA CYS A 49 27.78 14.87 14.70
C CYS A 49 26.88 13.80 15.35
N HIS A 50 27.30 13.27 16.50
CA HIS A 50 26.54 12.25 17.23
C HIS A 50 25.12 12.70 17.59
N ARG A 51 24.94 13.98 17.94
CA ARG A 51 23.63 14.54 18.28
C ARG A 51 22.68 14.54 17.08
N PHE A 52 23.16 14.94 15.91
CA PHE A 52 22.37 14.90 14.68
C PHE A 52 22.07 13.45 14.28
N ASN A 53 23.05 12.55 14.37
CA ASN A 53 22.82 11.12 14.15
C ASN A 53 21.68 10.58 15.02
N ARG A 54 21.66 10.91 16.32
CA ARG A 54 20.60 10.48 17.24
C ARG A 54 19.22 10.99 16.82
N ILE A 55 19.12 12.22 16.33
CA ILE A 55 17.86 12.85 15.91
C ILE A 55 17.40 12.34 14.53
N VAL A 56 18.33 12.18 13.60
CA VAL A 56 18.06 11.86 12.19
C VAL A 56 17.99 10.35 11.94
N ALA A 57 18.56 9.51 12.81
CA ALA A 57 18.46 8.06 12.66
C ALA A 57 17.00 7.60 12.54
N PRO A 58 16.03 8.01 13.39
CA PRO A 58 14.62 7.72 13.18
C PRO A 58 14.11 8.10 11.78
N PHE A 59 14.60 9.20 11.19
CA PHE A 59 14.23 9.62 9.84
C PHE A 59 14.78 8.69 8.75
N LEU A 60 15.91 8.03 8.99
CA LEU A 60 16.50 7.06 8.07
C LEU A 60 15.82 5.68 8.12
N TYR A 61 15.22 5.33 9.26
CA TYR A 61 14.67 4.00 9.52
C TYR A 61 13.14 3.98 9.72
N HIS A 62 12.42 5.09 9.46
CA HIS A 62 10.96 5.14 9.64
C HIS A 62 10.17 4.36 8.58
N THR A 63 10.79 4.11 7.42
CA THR A 63 10.22 3.35 6.31
C THR A 63 11.13 2.16 6.00
N ILE A 64 10.54 0.98 5.84
CA ILE A 64 11.22 -0.14 5.22
C ILE A 64 10.50 -0.48 3.93
N ASN A 65 11.27 -0.59 2.84
CA ASN A 65 10.77 -0.96 1.54
C ASN A 65 11.34 -2.33 1.16
N PHE A 66 10.49 -3.32 0.94
CA PHE A 66 10.90 -4.58 0.37
C PHE A 66 10.49 -4.60 -1.08
N ASN A 67 11.47 -4.68 -1.99
CA ASN A 67 11.20 -4.81 -3.41
C ASN A 67 11.81 -6.11 -3.92
N VAL A 68 11.03 -7.19 -3.89
CA VAL A 68 11.47 -8.44 -4.49
C VAL A 68 11.13 -8.39 -5.96
N SER A 69 12.16 -8.42 -6.80
CA SER A 69 11.99 -8.57 -8.23
C SER A 69 12.35 -10.00 -8.62
N ALA A 70 11.42 -10.72 -9.23
CA ALA A 70 11.77 -11.96 -9.92
C ALA A 70 12.87 -11.66 -10.94
N PRO A 71 13.81 -12.59 -11.18
CA PRO A 71 14.85 -12.39 -12.16
C PRO A 71 14.20 -12.38 -13.54
N LEU A 72 13.89 -11.19 -14.05
CA LEU A 72 13.45 -11.01 -15.43
C LEU A 72 14.54 -11.60 -16.33
N ARG A 73 14.16 -12.55 -17.19
CA ARG A 73 15.05 -13.13 -18.19
C ARG A 73 15.55 -12.00 -19.10
N THR A 74 16.74 -11.50 -18.79
CA THR A 74 17.67 -10.78 -19.67
C THR A 74 17.04 -9.78 -20.65
N THR A 75 16.61 -8.60 -20.19
CA THR A 75 16.68 -7.39 -21.03
C THR A 75 17.01 -6.16 -20.19
N THR A 76 18.21 -5.62 -20.44
CA THR A 76 18.74 -4.29 -20.09
C THR A 76 18.75 -3.84 -18.62
N LYS A 77 19.97 -3.69 -18.12
CA LYS A 77 20.36 -3.09 -16.84
C LYS A 77 19.83 -1.66 -16.69
N THR A 78 18.71 -1.46 -16.02
CA THR A 78 18.45 -0.20 -15.30
C THR A 78 18.88 -0.40 -13.84
N LYS A 79 20.16 -0.15 -13.58
CA LYS A 79 20.69 0.03 -12.22
C LYS A 79 20.39 1.46 -11.79
N GLN A 80 19.21 1.68 -11.23
CA GLN A 80 19.07 2.75 -10.23
C GLN A 80 18.60 2.08 -8.94
N PRO A 81 19.49 1.92 -7.95
CA PRO A 81 19.02 1.69 -6.59
C PRO A 81 18.35 2.98 -6.14
N ASP A 82 17.02 2.96 -6.14
CA ASP A 82 16.20 3.98 -5.51
C ASP A 82 16.39 3.85 -3.99
N LEU A 83 17.45 4.49 -3.51
CA LEU A 83 17.79 4.68 -2.10
C LEU A 83 17.01 5.88 -1.60
N HIS A 84 15.76 5.62 -1.26
CA HIS A 84 14.85 6.57 -0.63
C HIS A 84 14.95 6.45 0.90
N GLY A 85 14.38 7.38 1.70
CA GLY A 85 14.48 7.42 3.18
C GLY A 85 13.95 6.18 3.90
N GLY A 86 14.67 5.08 3.80
CA GLY A 86 14.34 3.73 4.22
C GLY A 86 15.35 2.74 3.62
N PHE A 87 15.35 1.50 4.09
CA PHE A 87 16.23 0.48 3.52
C PHE A 87 15.45 -0.36 2.53
N THR A 88 15.85 -0.27 1.25
CA THR A 88 15.28 -1.12 0.19
C THR A 88 16.02 -2.45 0.15
N VAL A 89 15.35 -3.54 0.50
CA VAL A 89 15.94 -4.88 0.37
C VAL A 89 15.42 -5.52 -0.91
N VAL A 90 16.32 -5.69 -1.87
CA VAL A 90 16.03 -6.31 -3.17
C VAL A 90 16.50 -7.76 -3.18
N PHE A 91 15.55 -8.67 -3.31
CA PHE A 91 15.82 -10.10 -3.42
C PHE A 91 15.60 -10.56 -4.87
N LYS A 92 16.45 -11.50 -5.33
CA LYS A 92 16.47 -11.98 -6.73
C LYS A 92 15.79 -13.32 -6.95
N ASP A 93 15.40 -14.04 -5.90
CA ASP A 93 14.76 -15.36 -6.02
C ASP A 93 13.82 -15.65 -4.84
N GLU A 94 13.09 -16.76 -4.93
CA GLU A 94 12.13 -17.21 -3.92
C GLU A 94 12.79 -17.75 -2.64
N SER A 95 14.04 -18.22 -2.70
CA SER A 95 14.78 -18.74 -1.54
C SER A 95 15.01 -17.68 -0.48
N HIS A 96 14.98 -16.41 -0.88
CA HIS A 96 15.12 -15.27 0.00
C HIS A 96 13.86 -14.88 0.78
N THR A 97 12.70 -15.51 0.53
CA THR A 97 11.46 -15.19 1.25
C THR A 97 11.62 -15.36 2.76
N LYS A 98 12.32 -16.41 3.20
CA LYS A 98 12.61 -16.64 4.63
C LYS A 98 13.47 -15.54 5.25
N ALA A 99 14.51 -15.11 4.54
CA ALA A 99 15.41 -14.04 5.00
C ALA A 99 14.68 -12.69 5.10
N THR A 100 13.77 -12.39 4.17
CA THR A 100 12.90 -11.21 4.24
C THR A 100 12.09 -11.19 5.53
N TRP A 101 11.41 -12.29 5.85
CA TRP A 101 10.56 -12.39 7.04
C TRP A 101 11.37 -12.41 8.33
N GLU A 102 12.55 -13.05 8.34
CA GLU A 102 13.48 -12.97 9.47
C GLU A 102 13.97 -11.54 9.72
N LEU A 103 14.29 -10.79 8.66
CA LEU A 103 14.66 -9.39 8.77
C LEU A 103 13.50 -8.54 9.27
N LEU A 104 12.28 -8.77 8.76
CA LEU A 104 11.08 -8.09 9.24
C LEU A 104 10.81 -8.37 10.72
N ARG A 105 10.96 -9.62 11.18
CA ARG A 105 10.87 -9.98 12.61
C ARG A 105 11.94 -9.29 13.45
N HIS A 106 13.16 -9.15 12.95
CA HIS A 106 14.19 -8.38 13.65
C HIS A 106 13.83 -6.89 13.67
N ALA A 107 13.43 -6.33 12.54
CA ALA A 107 13.03 -4.94 12.45
C ALA A 107 11.86 -4.63 13.39
N SER A 108 10.84 -5.49 13.48
CA SER A 108 9.72 -5.28 14.40
C SER A 108 10.15 -5.26 15.88
N ASN A 109 11.20 -6.00 16.24
CA ASN A 109 11.71 -6.07 17.61
C ASN A 109 12.63 -4.90 17.97
N TYR A 110 13.36 -4.34 17.00
CA TYR A 110 14.40 -3.33 17.25
C TYR A 110 14.09 -1.94 16.71
N MET A 111 13.21 -1.81 15.72
CA MET A 111 12.80 -0.54 15.10
C MET A 111 11.45 -0.10 15.66
N THR A 112 11.46 0.37 16.91
CA THR A 112 10.25 0.80 17.64
C THR A 112 9.55 2.02 17.05
N GLU A 113 10.20 2.71 16.11
CA GLU A 113 9.67 3.89 15.40
C GLU A 113 9.32 3.59 13.93
N LEU A 114 9.21 2.30 13.55
CA LEU A 114 8.83 1.90 12.20
C LEU A 114 7.37 2.25 11.95
N ARG A 115 7.12 3.32 11.18
CA ARG A 115 5.77 3.85 10.92
C ARG A 115 5.21 3.41 9.58
N ARG A 116 6.06 3.11 8.61
CA ARG A 116 5.62 2.73 7.26
C ARG A 116 6.32 1.46 6.79
N LEU A 117 5.53 0.54 6.27
CA LEU A 117 6.01 -0.70 5.67
C LEU A 117 5.48 -0.80 4.24
N ASP A 118 6.40 -0.77 3.29
CA ASP A 118 6.11 -0.97 1.87
C ASP A 118 6.59 -2.37 1.45
N LEU A 119 5.66 -3.24 1.08
CA LEU A 119 5.91 -4.60 0.59
C LEU A 119 5.57 -4.67 -0.89
N HIS A 120 6.57 -4.59 -1.76
CA HIS A 120 6.43 -4.73 -3.20
C HIS A 120 7.01 -6.06 -3.67
N ARG A 121 6.19 -6.88 -4.32
CA ARG A 121 6.64 -8.12 -4.94
C ARG A 121 6.17 -8.23 -6.37
N ASN A 122 7.10 -8.36 -7.32
CA ASN A 122 6.77 -8.77 -8.68
C ASN A 122 6.86 -10.30 -8.75
N ASN A 123 5.71 -10.96 -8.87
CA ASN A 123 5.54 -12.41 -9.12
C ASN A 123 5.75 -13.35 -7.91
N LEU A 124 4.70 -13.48 -7.09
CA LEU A 124 4.48 -14.55 -6.09
C LEU A 124 5.39 -14.46 -4.83
N GLY A 125 4.77 -14.67 -3.65
CA GLY A 125 5.49 -15.03 -2.42
C GLY A 125 5.38 -14.10 -1.21
N VAL A 126 4.66 -12.97 -1.26
CA VAL A 126 4.21 -12.36 0.02
C VAL A 126 2.95 -13.12 0.40
N HIS A 127 3.06 -14.04 1.35
CA HIS A 127 1.87 -14.65 1.94
C HIS A 127 1.39 -13.77 3.07
N LEU A 128 0.08 -13.50 3.09
CA LEU A 128 -0.54 -12.72 4.17
C LEU A 128 -0.32 -13.38 5.54
N SER A 129 -0.23 -14.71 5.58
CA SER A 129 0.12 -15.48 6.79
C SER A 129 1.46 -15.05 7.38
N ASP A 130 2.50 -14.95 6.55
CA ASP A 130 3.84 -14.60 7.01
C ASP A 130 3.88 -13.16 7.54
N LEU A 131 3.15 -12.26 6.89
CA LEU A 131 3.01 -10.88 7.33
C LEU A 131 2.37 -10.76 8.71
N MET A 132 1.45 -11.68 9.04
CA MET A 132 0.73 -11.68 10.32
C MET A 132 1.50 -12.27 11.49
N GLU A 133 2.61 -12.95 11.21
CA GLU A 133 3.54 -13.40 12.24
C GLU A 133 4.40 -12.26 12.79
N VAL A 134 4.41 -11.10 12.11
CA VAL A 134 5.23 -9.95 12.48
C VAL A 134 4.37 -8.87 13.13
N ASP A 135 4.59 -8.62 14.42
CA ASP A 135 3.90 -7.57 15.18
C ASP A 135 4.71 -6.27 15.17
N ILE A 136 4.35 -5.33 14.30
CA ILE A 136 4.97 -3.99 14.23
C ILE A 136 4.04 -2.99 14.93
N LEU A 137 4.22 -2.81 16.24
CA LEU A 137 3.30 -2.02 17.09
C LEU A 137 3.26 -0.52 16.73
N SER A 138 4.32 0.01 16.12
CA SER A 138 4.44 1.41 15.71
C SER A 138 3.92 1.69 14.30
N LEU A 139 3.48 0.66 13.57
CA LEU A 139 3.12 0.80 12.17
C LEU A 139 1.89 1.70 12.02
N GLU A 140 1.98 2.73 11.20
CA GLU A 140 0.91 3.66 10.85
C GLU A 140 0.38 3.40 9.43
N GLU A 141 1.25 2.97 8.51
CA GLU A 141 0.95 2.77 7.09
C GLU A 141 1.50 1.43 6.58
N LEU A 142 0.62 0.63 5.97
CA LEU A 142 0.95 -0.63 5.34
C LEU A 142 0.59 -0.58 3.86
N ASN A 143 1.61 -0.70 3.01
CA ASN A 143 1.44 -0.71 1.56
C ASN A 143 1.88 -2.06 1.01
N ILE A 144 1.00 -2.73 0.30
CA ILE A 144 1.23 -4.06 -0.27
C ILE A 144 0.97 -3.99 -1.76
N SER A 145 1.98 -4.39 -2.53
CA SER A 145 1.93 -4.44 -3.98
C SER A 145 2.30 -5.83 -4.49
N GLY A 146 1.47 -6.38 -5.39
CA GLY A 146 1.80 -7.60 -6.11
C GLY A 146 1.68 -8.88 -5.27
N MET A 147 0.81 -8.85 -4.26
CA MET A 147 0.47 -10.05 -3.50
C MET A 147 -0.36 -10.98 -4.40
N SER A 148 0.20 -12.13 -4.75
CA SER A 148 -0.47 -13.10 -5.59
C SER A 148 -0.94 -14.28 -4.72
N SER A 149 -2.18 -14.73 -4.92
CA SER A 149 -2.59 -16.05 -4.45
C SER A 149 -1.66 -17.08 -5.10
N SER A 150 -1.29 -18.14 -4.37
CA SER A 150 -0.38 -19.19 -4.87
C SER A 150 -0.83 -19.83 -6.20
N SER A 151 -2.08 -19.59 -6.63
CA SER A 151 -2.75 -20.10 -7.83
C SER A 151 -2.38 -19.48 -9.19
N TYR A 152 -1.53 -18.45 -9.27
CA TYR A 152 -1.28 -17.82 -10.57
C TYR A 152 -0.33 -18.58 -11.51
N ASN A 153 0.37 -19.61 -11.03
CA ASN A 153 0.97 -20.57 -11.95
C ASN A 153 -0.17 -21.40 -12.55
N ARG A 154 -0.35 -21.32 -13.87
CA ARG A 154 -1.37 -21.97 -14.73
C ARG A 154 -1.48 -23.51 -14.61
N ILE A 155 -0.89 -24.09 -13.59
CA ILE A 155 -1.18 -25.45 -13.16
C ILE A 155 -2.51 -25.35 -12.40
N PRO A 156 -3.58 -26.04 -12.85
CA PRO A 156 -4.82 -26.12 -12.08
C PRO A 156 -4.46 -26.59 -10.68
N ILE A 157 -4.53 -25.68 -9.70
CA ILE A 157 -4.35 -26.06 -8.31
C ILE A 157 -5.49 -27.04 -8.01
N PRO A 158 -5.19 -28.28 -7.58
CA PRO A 158 -6.22 -29.23 -7.19
C PRO A 158 -7.12 -28.58 -6.15
N ALA A 159 -8.44 -28.80 -6.23
CA ALA A 159 -9.47 -28.28 -5.33
C ALA A 159 -9.26 -28.60 -3.83
N SER A 160 -8.16 -29.28 -3.48
CA SER A 160 -7.75 -29.69 -2.14
C SER A 160 -6.73 -28.76 -1.48
N TYR A 161 -6.23 -27.70 -2.13
CA TYR A 161 -5.42 -26.71 -1.41
C TYR A 161 -6.32 -25.83 -0.56
N PRO A 162 -6.12 -25.77 0.76
CA PRO A 162 -6.86 -24.87 1.62
C PRO A 162 -6.34 -23.45 1.37
N GLU A 163 -6.82 -22.80 0.30
CA GLU A 163 -6.60 -21.37 0.01
C GLU A 163 -7.27 -20.45 1.04
N ASN A 164 -7.80 -21.01 2.13
CA ASN A 164 -8.32 -20.27 3.27
C ASN A 164 -7.14 -19.69 4.04
N VAL A 165 -6.60 -18.59 3.52
CA VAL A 165 -5.82 -17.64 4.32
C VAL A 165 -6.78 -17.08 5.37
N VAL A 166 -6.82 -17.76 6.51
CA VAL A 166 -7.61 -17.33 7.68
C VAL A 166 -6.63 -16.65 8.62
N ILE A 167 -6.86 -15.35 8.86
CA ILE A 167 -6.17 -14.67 9.96
C ILE A 167 -6.53 -15.43 11.23
N PRO A 168 -5.54 -15.84 12.04
CA PRO A 168 -5.81 -16.36 13.36
C PRO A 168 -6.77 -15.42 14.10
N ILE A 169 -7.86 -15.94 14.68
CA ILE A 169 -8.92 -15.09 15.27
C ILE A 169 -8.36 -14.08 16.26
N ASN A 170 -7.30 -14.45 16.99
CA ASN A 170 -6.57 -13.61 17.94
C ASN A 170 -5.73 -12.48 17.32
N LYS A 171 -5.50 -12.48 16.00
CA LYS A 171 -4.79 -11.43 15.25
C LYS A 171 -5.75 -10.49 14.52
N ARG A 172 -7.04 -10.79 14.47
CA ARG A 172 -8.02 -9.85 13.89
C ARG A 172 -8.10 -8.60 14.74
N ARG A 173 -8.18 -7.43 14.11
CA ARG A 173 -8.35 -6.14 14.80
C ARG A 173 -7.20 -5.79 15.76
N THR A 174 -6.01 -6.37 15.60
CA THR A 174 -4.85 -6.08 16.46
C THR A 174 -3.83 -5.13 15.84
N ALA A 175 -3.80 -4.99 14.51
CA ALA A 175 -2.80 -4.14 13.87
C ALA A 175 -2.98 -2.66 14.21
N SER A 176 -1.87 -1.96 14.34
CA SER A 176 -1.81 -0.53 14.69
C SER A 176 -2.03 0.40 13.50
N PHE A 177 -1.79 -0.06 12.27
CA PHE A 177 -1.81 0.79 11.09
C PHE A 177 -3.19 1.39 10.84
N ARG A 178 -3.19 2.61 10.30
CA ARG A 178 -4.39 3.40 9.99
C ARG A 178 -4.56 3.61 8.50
N LYS A 179 -3.50 3.40 7.72
CA LYS A 179 -3.50 3.50 6.26
C LYS A 179 -3.16 2.14 5.66
N LEU A 180 -4.00 1.69 4.74
CA LEU A 180 -3.78 0.45 3.99
C LEU A 180 -3.84 0.75 2.50
N HIS A 181 -2.75 0.47 1.78
CA HIS A 181 -2.72 0.52 0.33
C HIS A 181 -2.49 -0.87 -0.25
N LEU A 182 -3.45 -1.36 -1.02
CA LEU A 182 -3.34 -2.57 -1.82
C LEU A 182 -3.20 -2.20 -3.30
N SER A 183 -2.19 -2.73 -3.96
CA SER A 183 -1.98 -2.53 -5.40
C SER A 183 -1.53 -3.81 -6.06
N HIS A 184 -1.91 -4.02 -7.33
CA HIS A 184 -1.66 -5.27 -8.06
C HIS A 184 -2.01 -6.50 -7.20
N PHE A 185 -3.08 -6.40 -6.42
CA PHE A 185 -3.43 -7.37 -5.40
C PHE A 185 -4.28 -8.45 -6.06
N GLN A 186 -3.86 -9.71 -5.94
CA GLN A 186 -4.50 -10.86 -6.60
C GLN A 186 -4.94 -11.92 -5.58
N ALA A 187 -5.22 -11.51 -4.35
CA ALA A 187 -5.76 -12.42 -3.35
C ALA A 187 -7.22 -12.77 -3.66
N ILE A 188 -7.73 -13.81 -3.01
CA ILE A 188 -9.16 -14.10 -3.01
C ILE A 188 -9.93 -13.03 -2.19
N PRO A 189 -11.24 -12.82 -2.43
CA PRO A 189 -12.02 -11.82 -1.70
C PRO A 189 -11.95 -11.97 -0.18
N THR A 190 -11.98 -13.21 0.34
CA THR A 190 -11.89 -13.47 1.79
C THR A 190 -10.58 -12.98 2.38
N ALA A 191 -9.43 -13.27 1.75
CA ALA A 191 -8.12 -12.76 2.16
C ALA A 191 -8.05 -11.22 2.10
N THR A 192 -8.75 -10.61 1.14
CA THR A 192 -8.87 -9.14 1.04
C THR A 192 -9.67 -8.57 2.22
N SER A 193 -10.80 -9.18 2.57
CA SER A 193 -11.59 -8.78 3.74
C SER A 193 -10.82 -8.96 5.04
N GLU A 194 -10.11 -10.07 5.16
CA GLU A 194 -9.24 -10.36 6.29
C GLU A 194 -8.18 -9.26 6.48
N ILE A 195 -7.43 -8.88 5.44
CA ILE A 195 -6.40 -7.83 5.60
C ILE A 195 -6.99 -6.46 5.96
N ILE A 196 -8.17 -6.13 5.42
CA ILE A 196 -8.92 -4.92 5.79
C ILE A 196 -9.31 -4.98 7.28
N ASN A 197 -9.67 -6.16 7.78
CA ASN A 197 -10.10 -6.40 9.16
C ASN A 197 -8.96 -6.53 10.16
N TRP A 198 -7.71 -6.56 9.68
CA TRP A 198 -6.56 -6.71 10.54
C TRP A 198 -6.35 -5.50 11.46
N SER A 199 -6.56 -4.29 10.95
CA SER A 199 -6.56 -3.07 11.78
C SER A 199 -7.94 -2.82 12.40
N LYS A 200 -7.96 -2.21 13.59
CA LYS A 200 -9.18 -1.70 14.20
C LYS A 200 -9.47 -0.22 13.94
N HIS A 201 -8.47 0.50 13.46
CA HIS A 201 -8.44 1.96 13.37
C HIS A 201 -8.18 2.44 11.95
N LEU A 202 -8.63 1.68 10.95
CA LEU A 202 -8.38 2.00 9.55
C LEU A 202 -9.11 3.31 9.20
N THR A 203 -8.33 4.33 8.82
CA THR A 203 -8.83 5.65 8.43
C THR A 203 -8.67 5.93 6.94
N HIS A 204 -7.66 5.34 6.29
CA HIS A 204 -7.43 5.50 4.85
C HIS A 204 -7.31 4.13 4.21
N PHE A 205 -8.11 3.89 3.18
CA PHE A 205 -8.06 2.66 2.40
C PHE A 205 -7.86 2.97 0.93
N LYS A 206 -6.87 2.33 0.31
CA LYS A 206 -6.59 2.47 -1.12
C LYS A 206 -6.46 1.10 -1.76
N LEU A 207 -7.19 0.87 -2.84
CA LEU A 207 -7.11 -0.33 -3.67
C LEU A 207 -6.94 0.09 -5.12
N SER A 208 -5.70 0.12 -5.63
CA SER A 208 -5.44 0.72 -6.95
C SER A 208 -5.73 -0.21 -8.13
N PHE A 209 -5.32 -1.47 -8.03
CA PHE A 209 -5.49 -2.45 -9.10
C PHE A 209 -5.70 -3.82 -8.50
N PHE A 210 -6.88 -4.39 -8.74
CA PHE A 210 -7.22 -5.74 -8.32
C PHE A 210 -7.44 -6.60 -9.56
N MET A 211 -6.56 -7.58 -9.76
CA MET A 211 -6.66 -8.57 -10.83
C MET A 211 -6.57 -9.95 -10.19
N SER A 212 -7.71 -10.52 -9.86
CA SER A 212 -7.80 -11.88 -9.36
C SER A 212 -8.62 -12.72 -10.31
N VAL A 213 -8.33 -14.02 -10.34
CA VAL A 213 -9.20 -15.01 -11.00
C VAL A 213 -10.57 -15.05 -10.32
N TYR A 214 -10.62 -14.63 -9.04
CA TYR A 214 -11.83 -14.50 -8.24
C TYR A 214 -12.24 -13.03 -8.17
N PRO A 215 -13.32 -12.61 -8.86
CA PRO A 215 -13.73 -11.22 -8.86
C PRO A 215 -14.03 -10.74 -7.44
N LEU A 216 -13.45 -9.60 -7.06
CA LEU A 216 -13.85 -8.87 -5.87
C LEU A 216 -14.91 -7.85 -6.30
N TYR A 217 -16.15 -8.10 -5.88
CA TYR A 217 -17.25 -7.21 -6.18
C TYR A 217 -17.13 -5.94 -5.33
N LEU A 218 -17.45 -4.79 -5.94
CA LEU A 218 -17.46 -3.52 -5.21
C LEU A 218 -18.44 -3.56 -4.03
N GLN A 219 -19.55 -4.30 -4.15
CA GLN A 219 -20.50 -4.50 -3.06
C GLN A 219 -19.89 -5.24 -1.87
N ASP A 220 -19.12 -6.31 -2.11
CA ASP A 220 -18.47 -7.07 -1.03
C ASP A 220 -17.42 -6.22 -0.31
N LEU A 221 -16.65 -5.46 -1.09
CA LEU A 221 -15.68 -4.51 -0.55
C LEU A 221 -16.37 -3.42 0.29
N ASN A 222 -17.48 -2.88 -0.23
CA ASN A 222 -18.30 -1.88 0.45
C ASN A 222 -18.86 -2.43 1.77
N SER A 223 -19.44 -3.63 1.75
CA SER A 223 -19.95 -4.30 2.94
C SER A 223 -18.84 -4.55 3.97
N CYS A 224 -17.66 -4.99 3.54
CA CYS A 224 -16.52 -5.19 4.44
C CYS A 224 -16.05 -3.88 5.09
N LEU A 225 -15.85 -2.83 4.30
CA LEU A 225 -15.41 -1.52 4.80
C LEU A 225 -16.44 -0.91 5.76
N HIS A 226 -17.72 -0.92 5.40
CA HIS A 226 -18.77 -0.37 6.26
C HIS A 226 -18.97 -1.18 7.53
N HIS A 227 -19.04 -2.50 7.42
CA HIS A 227 -19.31 -3.35 8.58
C HIS A 227 -18.27 -3.19 9.69
N HIS A 228 -16.99 -3.01 9.32
CA HIS A 228 -15.90 -2.97 10.29
C HIS A 228 -15.34 -1.57 10.58
N HIS A 229 -15.54 -0.61 9.66
CA HIS A 229 -14.84 0.68 9.68
C HIS A 229 -15.71 1.90 9.33
N GLN A 230 -17.04 1.76 9.32
CA GLN A 230 -17.98 2.87 9.05
C GLN A 230 -17.64 4.18 9.80
N TYR A 231 -17.20 4.08 11.07
CA TYR A 231 -16.92 5.25 11.90
C TYR A 231 -15.45 5.68 11.91
N THR A 232 -14.53 4.88 11.35
CA THR A 232 -13.10 5.19 11.36
C THR A 232 -12.60 5.70 10.01
N LEU A 233 -13.21 5.25 8.91
CA LEU A 233 -12.81 5.65 7.56
C LEU A 233 -13.04 7.14 7.32
N ARG A 234 -12.02 7.77 6.72
CA ARG A 234 -11.97 9.17 6.30
C ARG A 234 -11.65 9.32 4.82
N SER A 235 -10.85 8.42 4.25
CA SER A 235 -10.50 8.47 2.83
C SER A 235 -10.54 7.08 2.21
N ILE A 236 -11.17 6.97 1.04
CA ILE A 236 -11.27 5.73 0.26
C ILE A 236 -10.86 6.02 -1.18
N ASP A 237 -9.88 5.28 -1.72
CA ASP A 237 -9.46 5.33 -3.13
C ASP A 237 -9.56 3.94 -3.75
N ILE A 238 -10.62 3.70 -4.53
CA ILE A 238 -10.84 2.45 -5.25
C ILE A 238 -10.58 2.70 -6.73
N GLY A 239 -9.48 2.12 -7.20
CA GLY A 239 -9.08 2.06 -8.60
C GLY A 239 -9.88 1.01 -9.37
N TYR A 240 -9.18 0.17 -10.13
CA TYR A 240 -9.83 -0.82 -11.00
C TYR A 240 -10.14 -2.13 -10.25
N LEU A 241 -11.40 -2.58 -10.38
CA LEU A 241 -11.88 -3.91 -10.00
C LEU A 241 -12.26 -4.68 -11.27
N SER A 242 -12.09 -6.00 -11.24
CA SER A 242 -12.30 -6.88 -12.41
C SER A 242 -13.76 -7.17 -12.74
N ASP A 243 -14.71 -6.64 -11.97
CA ASP A 243 -16.14 -6.96 -12.12
C ASP A 243 -16.86 -5.96 -13.03
N GLU A 244 -17.73 -6.50 -13.90
CA GLU A 244 -18.57 -5.75 -14.82
C GLU A 244 -19.96 -5.45 -14.24
N ARG A 245 -20.33 -6.08 -13.12
CA ARG A 245 -21.55 -5.74 -12.39
C ARG A 245 -21.29 -4.42 -11.66
N ARG A 246 -22.26 -3.51 -11.72
CA ARG A 246 -22.08 -2.10 -11.35
C ARG A 246 -22.86 -1.77 -10.07
N PRO A 247 -22.51 -2.36 -8.91
CA PRO A 247 -23.16 -1.96 -7.67
C PRO A 247 -22.72 -0.54 -7.30
N ARG A 248 -23.57 0.15 -6.56
CA ARG A 248 -23.28 1.49 -6.05
C ARG A 248 -22.34 1.40 -4.84
N PHE A 249 -21.43 2.36 -4.75
CA PHE A 249 -20.73 2.63 -3.49
C PHE A 249 -21.62 3.53 -2.63
N TYR A 250 -21.85 3.16 -1.37
CA TYR A 250 -22.76 3.86 -0.46
C TYR A 250 -21.97 4.68 0.56
N ALA A 251 -21.41 5.82 0.13
CA ALA A 251 -20.66 6.72 1.01
C ALA A 251 -21.48 7.24 2.20
N VAL A 252 -22.82 7.26 2.07
CA VAL A 252 -23.75 7.62 3.15
C VAL A 252 -23.59 6.74 4.40
N ASP A 253 -23.15 5.49 4.23
CA ASP A 253 -22.93 4.54 5.33
C ASP A 253 -21.60 4.79 6.08
N SER A 254 -20.77 5.71 5.60
CA SER A 254 -19.52 6.14 6.24
C SER A 254 -19.64 7.59 6.72
N PRO A 255 -20.21 7.85 7.92
CA PRO A 255 -20.49 9.21 8.38
C PRO A 255 -19.25 10.10 8.59
N ASN A 256 -18.06 9.50 8.64
CA ASN A 256 -16.79 10.21 8.78
C ASN A 256 -15.96 10.27 7.48
N LEU A 257 -16.50 9.78 6.36
CA LEU A 257 -15.81 9.83 5.07
C LEU A 257 -15.70 11.29 4.59
N GLU A 258 -14.47 11.75 4.41
CA GLU A 258 -14.12 13.10 3.96
C GLU A 258 -13.72 13.10 2.48
N GLU A 259 -13.12 12.00 2.01
CA GLU A 259 -12.61 11.84 0.65
C GLU A 259 -13.02 10.51 0.03
N LEU A 260 -13.49 10.56 -1.22
CA LEU A 260 -13.83 9.38 -2.01
C LEU A 260 -13.27 9.50 -3.41
N THR A 261 -12.40 8.57 -3.78
CA THR A 261 -11.87 8.41 -5.12
C THR A 261 -12.37 7.10 -5.70
N LEU A 262 -13.06 7.17 -6.84
CA LEU A 262 -13.51 6.00 -7.57
C LEU A 262 -12.96 6.03 -9.00
N SER A 263 -12.58 4.86 -9.51
CA SER A 263 -12.24 4.72 -10.92
C SER A 263 -13.48 4.83 -11.80
N ARG A 264 -13.32 5.45 -12.97
CA ARG A 264 -14.32 5.50 -14.03
C ARG A 264 -14.84 4.12 -14.41
N TRP A 265 -14.01 3.09 -14.30
CA TRP A 265 -14.36 1.71 -14.65
C TRP A 265 -15.38 1.09 -13.70
N LEU A 266 -15.59 1.66 -12.51
CA LEU A 266 -16.63 1.23 -11.57
C LEU A 266 -18.00 1.86 -11.86
N MET A 267 -18.04 2.86 -12.75
CA MET A 267 -19.26 3.60 -13.08
C MET A 267 -19.95 3.02 -14.33
N PRO A 268 -21.27 3.20 -14.48
CA PRO A 268 -21.98 2.77 -15.68
C PRO A 268 -21.34 3.28 -16.99
N GLU A 269 -21.16 2.37 -17.96
CA GLU A 269 -20.59 2.68 -19.30
C GLU A 269 -21.46 3.63 -20.10
N LYS A 270 -22.79 3.55 -19.96
CA LYS A 270 -23.71 4.38 -20.74
C LYS A 270 -23.75 5.81 -20.19
N GLY A 271 -22.80 6.62 -20.65
CA GLY A 271 -22.88 8.07 -20.65
C GLY A 271 -22.66 8.79 -19.32
N LEU A 272 -22.09 8.14 -18.28
CA LEU A 272 -21.92 8.76 -16.95
C LEU A 272 -23.20 9.44 -16.45
N GLN A 273 -24.36 8.82 -16.72
CA GLN A 273 -25.63 9.37 -16.29
C GLN A 273 -25.80 9.07 -14.80
N PHE A 274 -25.47 10.06 -13.97
CA PHE A 274 -25.77 10.02 -12.54
C PHE A 274 -27.25 10.30 -12.33
N THR A 275 -27.95 9.34 -11.73
CA THR A 275 -29.30 9.52 -11.21
C THR A 275 -29.26 10.23 -9.85
N SER A 276 -30.39 10.79 -9.41
CA SER A 276 -30.51 11.32 -8.05
C SER A 276 -30.13 10.28 -6.99
N ALA A 277 -30.51 9.02 -7.20
CA ALA A 277 -30.15 7.93 -6.31
C ALA A 277 -28.64 7.61 -6.29
N ASP A 278 -27.89 7.94 -7.34
CA ASP A 278 -26.42 7.82 -7.33
C ASP A 278 -25.80 8.96 -6.52
N ALA A 279 -26.35 10.17 -6.62
CA ALA A 279 -25.94 11.29 -5.78
C ALA A 279 -26.22 11.00 -4.30
N ASP A 280 -27.41 10.51 -3.96
CA ASP A 280 -27.79 10.16 -2.58
C ASP A 280 -26.89 9.07 -1.99
N ALA A 281 -26.44 8.11 -2.82
CA ALA A 281 -25.51 7.06 -2.39
C ALA A 281 -24.07 7.58 -2.22
N LEU A 282 -23.61 8.47 -3.10
CA LEU A 282 -22.22 8.96 -3.12
C LEU A 282 -21.96 10.16 -2.20
N LEU A 283 -22.98 10.96 -1.87
CA LEU A 283 -22.82 12.16 -1.07
C LEU A 283 -22.93 11.85 0.43
N GLY A 284 -21.86 11.30 0.99
CA GLY A 284 -21.73 11.11 2.43
C GLY A 284 -21.82 12.45 3.20
N PRO A 285 -22.28 12.44 4.46
CA PRO A 285 -22.61 13.68 5.20
C PRO A 285 -21.40 14.58 5.48
N LYS A 286 -20.19 14.02 5.49
CA LYS A 286 -18.92 14.76 5.66
C LYS A 286 -18.05 14.74 4.41
N LEU A 287 -18.54 14.23 3.29
CA LEU A 287 -17.75 14.11 2.08
C LEU A 287 -17.44 15.51 1.53
N ARG A 288 -16.17 15.86 1.51
CA ARG A 288 -15.67 17.16 1.03
C ARG A 288 -15.13 17.06 -0.38
N THR A 289 -14.58 15.90 -0.72
CA THR A 289 -13.86 15.71 -1.97
C THR A 289 -14.25 14.39 -2.61
N PHE A 290 -14.76 14.50 -3.84
CA PHE A 290 -15.05 13.35 -4.69
C PHE A 290 -14.18 13.42 -5.94
N HIS A 291 -13.42 12.36 -6.19
CA HIS A 291 -12.58 12.23 -7.37
C HIS A 291 -13.05 11.07 -8.25
N LEU A 292 -13.29 11.37 -9.52
CA LEU A 292 -13.49 10.36 -10.55
C LEU A 292 -12.19 10.24 -11.36
N THR A 293 -11.53 9.09 -11.31
CA THR A 293 -10.24 8.91 -11.98
C THR A 293 -10.37 8.04 -13.23
N LEU A 294 -9.59 8.37 -14.27
CA LEU A 294 -9.45 7.55 -15.47
C LEU A 294 -8.31 6.53 -15.33
N ARG A 295 -7.92 6.18 -14.09
CA ARG A 295 -6.82 5.24 -13.85
C ARG A 295 -7.24 3.86 -14.38
N TYR A 296 -6.81 3.59 -15.60
CA TYR A 296 -6.74 2.28 -16.21
C TYR A 296 -5.29 1.85 -16.06
N SER A 297 -5.02 0.92 -15.17
CA SER A 297 -3.69 0.32 -15.06
C SER A 297 -3.50 -0.62 -16.26
N ILE A 298 -3.07 -0.04 -17.38
CA ILE A 298 -2.38 -0.77 -18.46
C ILE A 298 -1.01 -1.09 -17.92
N GLY A 299 -0.93 -2.15 -17.12
CA GLY A 299 0.31 -2.78 -16.72
C GLY A 299 0.17 -4.25 -17.06
N ILE A 300 0.82 -4.69 -18.13
CA ILE A 300 0.91 -6.09 -18.60
C ILE A 300 -0.22 -6.53 -19.57
N LEU A 301 -0.33 -5.83 -20.70
CA LEU A 301 -0.61 -6.47 -21.99
C LEU A 301 0.38 -5.88 -23.00
N ARG A 302 1.67 -6.14 -22.79
CA ARG A 302 2.73 -5.83 -23.76
C ARG A 302 3.12 -7.04 -24.61
N ASP A 303 2.39 -8.14 -24.50
CA ASP A 303 2.47 -9.27 -25.44
C ASP A 303 1.20 -9.25 -26.31
N GLY A 304 1.39 -8.76 -27.53
CA GLY A 304 0.35 -8.49 -28.52
C GLY A 304 -0.30 -9.73 -29.09
N THR A 305 -1.18 -10.37 -28.32
CA THR A 305 -2.20 -11.29 -28.87
C THR A 305 -3.56 -10.92 -28.32
N MET A 306 -4.18 -9.90 -28.93
CA MET A 306 -5.64 -9.85 -28.95
C MET A 306 -6.12 -11.00 -29.83
N SER A 307 -6.45 -12.14 -29.22
CA SER A 307 -7.31 -13.12 -29.87
C SER A 307 -8.70 -12.50 -29.97
N GLY A 308 -8.99 -11.89 -31.11
CA GLY A 308 -10.32 -11.44 -31.46
C GLY A 308 -11.30 -12.61 -31.41
N SER A 309 -12.18 -12.61 -30.41
CA SER A 309 -13.38 -13.44 -30.43
C SER A 309 -14.29 -12.91 -31.54
N ARG A 310 -14.12 -13.44 -32.75
CA ARG A 310 -15.14 -13.35 -33.80
C ARG A 310 -16.36 -14.13 -33.31
N ARG A 311 -17.38 -13.41 -32.84
CA ARG A 311 -18.75 -13.93 -32.89
C ARG A 311 -19.12 -14.09 -34.36
N SER A 312 -19.12 -15.32 -34.83
CA SER A 312 -19.81 -15.71 -36.05
C SER A 312 -21.30 -15.63 -35.78
N SER A 313 -21.97 -14.66 -36.40
CA SER A 313 -23.40 -14.68 -36.64
C SER A 313 -23.72 -15.75 -37.68
N GLY A 314 -24.40 -16.79 -37.23
CA GLY A 314 -25.26 -17.67 -38.02
C GLY A 314 -26.66 -17.60 -37.43
#